data_AF-A0A3N4S9U7-F1
#
_entry.id   AF-A0A3N4S9U7-F1
#
_cell.length_a   1.000
_cell.length_b   1.000
_cell.length_c   1.000
_cell.angle_alpha   90.00
_cell.angle_beta   90.00
_cell.angle_gamma   90.00
#
_symmetry.space_group_name_H-M   'P 1'
#
loop_
_entity.id
_entity.type
_entity.pdbx_description
1 polymer ?
#
loop_
_entity_poly.entity_id
_entity_poly.type
_entity_poly.pdbx_seq_one_letter_code
_entity_poly.pdbx_strand_id
1 'polypeptide(L)'
;MTNDVEKAADRVAKLRAQIDKVSGPLASAEAELRAAEEVETARRTAREVDYSRQFVRTWRDQADEEANSGDDARNRFYEALSAEPWFAAYVEYRAARYKRGHVMTEAQRAQRTIGEVVTVPDQRFYGAQILDEIVDRLEKESSRIGADFDRELVERREKYVAARD
;
A
#
# COMPACT_ATOMS: atom_id res chain seq x y z
N MET A 1 61.80 -32.96 -30.73
CA MET A 1 60.44 -33.29 -30.25
C MET A 1 60.40 -33.67 -28.77
N THR A 2 61.47 -34.18 -28.16
CA THR A 2 61.53 -34.57 -26.74
C THR A 2 61.55 -33.38 -25.76
N ASN A 3 62.20 -32.28 -26.11
CA ASN A 3 62.44 -31.13 -25.22
C ASN A 3 61.19 -30.26 -24.96
N ASP A 4 60.29 -30.15 -25.94
CA ASP A 4 59.05 -29.36 -25.79
C ASP A 4 57.98 -30.10 -24.97
N VAL A 5 57.98 -31.44 -25.03
CA VAL A 5 57.09 -32.30 -24.25
C VAL A 5 57.48 -32.28 -22.77
N GLU A 6 58.78 -32.32 -22.45
CA GLU A 6 59.29 -32.17 -21.08
C GLU A 6 58.96 -30.79 -20.49
N LYS A 7 59.17 -29.70 -21.23
CA LYS A 7 58.79 -28.35 -20.78
C LYS A 7 57.28 -28.19 -20.56
N ALA A 8 56.46 -28.82 -21.39
CA ALA A 8 55.01 -28.83 -21.21
C ALA A 8 54.61 -29.63 -19.97
N ALA A 9 55.25 -30.78 -19.72
CA ALA A 9 55.03 -31.58 -18.52
C ALA A 9 55.41 -30.83 -17.24
N ASP A 10 56.55 -30.12 -17.24
CA ASP A 10 56.98 -29.26 -16.12
C ASP A 10 56.02 -28.09 -15.87
N ARG A 11 55.48 -27.48 -16.93
CA ARG A 11 54.43 -26.45 -16.80
C ARG A 11 53.15 -27.02 -16.21
N VAL A 12 52.71 -28.20 -16.64
CA VAL A 12 51.52 -28.87 -16.09
C VAL A 12 51.75 -29.26 -14.64
N ALA A 13 52.94 -29.76 -14.28
CA ALA A 13 53.29 -30.07 -12.89
C ALA A 13 53.30 -28.82 -12.00
N LYS A 14 53.87 -27.71 -12.49
CA LYS A 14 53.82 -26.41 -11.79
C LYS A 14 52.40 -25.88 -11.64
N LEU A 15 51.57 -25.98 -12.66
CA LEU A 15 50.17 -25.55 -12.61
C LEU A 15 49.36 -26.43 -11.66
N ARG A 16 49.58 -27.75 -11.64
CA ARG A 16 48.99 -28.66 -10.66
C ARG A 16 49.40 -28.30 -9.24
N ALA A 17 50.69 -28.08 -8.99
CA ALA A 17 51.17 -27.64 -7.69
C ALA A 17 50.61 -26.28 -7.25
N GLN A 18 50.37 -25.36 -8.19
CA GLN A 18 49.68 -24.10 -7.92
C GLN A 18 48.21 -24.34 -7.57
N ILE A 19 47.49 -25.16 -8.35
CA ILE A 19 46.09 -25.54 -8.07
C ILE A 19 45.97 -26.20 -6.70
N ASP A 20 46.85 -27.15 -6.38
CA ASP A 20 46.87 -27.83 -5.08
C ASP A 20 47.19 -26.87 -3.93
N LYS A 21 48.03 -25.85 -4.18
CA LYS A 21 48.34 -24.81 -3.21
C LYS A 21 47.15 -23.87 -2.94
N VAL A 22 46.28 -23.62 -3.92
CA VAL A 22 45.13 -22.71 -3.76
C VAL A 22 43.84 -23.44 -3.40
N SER A 23 43.71 -24.74 -3.72
CA SER A 23 42.48 -25.51 -3.50
C SER A 23 42.11 -25.66 -2.02
N GLY A 24 43.09 -25.93 -1.15
CA GLY A 24 42.88 -25.99 0.30
C GLY A 24 42.44 -24.65 0.91
N PRO A 25 43.17 -23.54 0.68
CA PRO A 25 42.75 -22.21 1.11
C PRO A 25 41.40 -21.76 0.54
N LEU A 26 41.08 -22.10 -0.72
CA LEU A 26 39.80 -21.80 -1.33
C LEU A 26 38.66 -22.56 -0.62
N ALA A 27 38.83 -23.86 -0.38
CA ALA A 27 37.85 -24.65 0.35
C ALA A 27 37.65 -24.15 1.80
N SER A 28 38.72 -23.69 2.47
CA SER A 28 38.64 -23.05 3.79
C SER A 28 37.87 -21.74 3.73
N ALA A 29 38.19 -20.87 2.76
CA ALA A 29 37.50 -19.58 2.59
C ALA A 29 36.02 -19.76 2.22
N GLU A 30 35.67 -20.75 1.41
CA GLU A 30 34.28 -21.10 1.10
C GLU A 30 33.54 -21.64 2.33
N ALA A 31 34.20 -22.44 3.19
CA ALA A 31 33.62 -22.92 4.43
C ALA A 31 33.41 -21.78 5.45
N GLU A 32 34.38 -20.87 5.56
CA GLU A 32 34.29 -19.66 6.39
C GLU A 32 33.19 -18.73 5.89
N LEU A 33 33.05 -18.56 4.57
CA LEU A 33 31.96 -17.77 3.97
C LEU A 33 30.60 -18.38 4.29
N ARG A 34 30.41 -19.70 4.09
CA ARG A 34 29.15 -20.38 4.43
C ARG A 34 28.83 -20.25 5.92
N ALA A 35 29.81 -20.46 6.80
CA ALA A 35 29.62 -20.29 8.24
C ALA A 35 29.23 -18.84 8.60
N ALA A 36 29.84 -17.85 7.96
CA ALA A 36 29.49 -16.44 8.15
C ALA A 36 28.07 -16.11 7.62
N GLU A 37 27.68 -16.67 6.47
CA GLU A 37 26.33 -16.53 5.90
C GLU A 37 25.27 -17.17 6.80
N GLU A 38 25.54 -18.34 7.37
CA GLU A 38 24.65 -19.02 8.33
C GLU A 38 24.45 -18.19 9.60
N VAL A 39 25.54 -17.64 10.15
CA VAL A 39 25.50 -16.78 11.35
C VAL A 39 24.70 -15.49 11.07
N GLU A 40 24.92 -14.83 9.93
CA GLU A 40 24.17 -13.61 9.61
C GLU A 40 22.70 -13.91 9.32
N THR A 41 22.40 -15.04 8.69
CA THR A 41 21.02 -15.49 8.49
C THR A 41 20.32 -15.71 9.83
N ALA A 42 20.98 -16.35 10.79
CA ALA A 42 20.45 -16.53 12.14
C ALA A 42 20.20 -15.19 12.86
N ARG A 43 21.11 -14.22 12.73
CA ARG A 43 20.95 -12.87 13.28
C ARG A 43 19.78 -12.11 12.66
N ARG A 44 19.63 -12.17 11.33
CA ARG A 44 18.49 -11.57 10.62
C ARG A 44 17.17 -12.16 11.08
N THR A 45 17.09 -13.50 11.18
CA THR A 45 15.90 -14.18 11.70
C THR A 45 15.56 -13.75 13.12
N ALA A 46 16.57 -13.62 14.00
CA ALA A 46 16.36 -13.15 15.36
C ALA A 46 15.82 -11.70 15.40
N ARG A 47 16.37 -10.80 14.57
CA ARG A 47 15.88 -9.42 14.44
C ARG A 47 14.46 -9.35 13.88
N GLU A 48 14.12 -10.21 12.92
CA GLU A 48 12.76 -10.30 12.39
C GLU A 48 11.74 -10.73 13.45
N VAL A 49 12.09 -11.71 14.27
CA VAL A 49 11.24 -12.14 15.40
C VAL A 49 11.08 -11.01 16.42
N ASP A 50 12.15 -10.28 16.70
CA ASP A 50 12.09 -9.14 17.62
C ASP A 50 11.21 -8.00 17.08
N TYR A 51 11.43 -7.58 15.82
CA TYR A 51 10.57 -6.60 15.15
C TYR A 51 9.10 -7.03 15.19
N SER A 52 8.82 -8.28 14.86
CA SER A 52 7.44 -8.81 14.85
C SER A 52 6.81 -8.74 16.24
N ARG A 53 7.57 -9.02 17.31
CA ARG A 53 7.09 -8.86 18.69
C ARG A 53 6.83 -7.41 19.06
N GLN A 54 7.69 -6.49 18.62
CA GLN A 54 7.48 -5.06 18.84
C GLN A 54 6.23 -4.57 18.11
N PHE A 55 6.10 -4.90 16.83
CA PHE A 55 4.95 -4.54 16.01
C PHE A 55 3.64 -5.10 16.58
N VAL A 56 3.61 -6.37 17.01
CA VAL A 56 2.42 -6.97 17.65
C VAL A 56 2.02 -6.27 18.95
N ARG A 57 2.94 -5.59 19.64
CA ARG A 57 2.60 -4.81 20.84
C ARG A 57 1.98 -3.46 20.52
N THR A 58 2.31 -2.86 19.37
CA THR A 58 1.92 -1.49 19.02
C THR A 58 0.92 -1.41 17.86
N TRP A 59 0.60 -2.52 17.18
CA TRP A 59 -0.21 -2.48 15.95
C TRP A 59 -1.62 -1.92 16.19
N ARG A 60 -2.20 -2.11 17.38
CA ARG A 60 -3.53 -1.58 17.68
C ARG A 60 -3.50 -0.06 17.77
N ASP A 61 -2.54 0.49 18.50
CA ASP A 61 -2.38 1.95 18.62
C ASP A 61 -2.07 2.57 17.25
N GLN A 62 -1.22 1.93 16.45
CA GLN A 62 -0.95 2.36 15.08
C GLN A 62 -2.19 2.27 14.19
N ALA A 63 -2.98 1.20 14.28
CA ALA A 63 -4.20 1.06 13.51
C ALA A 63 -5.26 2.09 13.94
N ASP A 64 -5.39 2.37 15.23
CA ASP A 64 -6.31 3.38 15.77
C ASP A 64 -5.88 4.80 15.38
N GLU A 65 -4.58 5.11 15.39
CA GLU A 65 -4.03 6.37 14.90
C GLU A 65 -4.30 6.56 13.40
N GLU A 66 -3.98 5.55 12.58
CA GLU A 66 -4.18 5.61 11.13
C GLU A 66 -5.66 5.63 10.74
N ALA A 67 -6.55 4.96 11.50
CA ALA A 67 -7.99 4.99 11.27
C ALA A 67 -8.60 6.39 11.41
N ASN A 68 -8.03 7.22 12.28
CA ASN A 68 -8.50 8.58 12.55
C ASN A 68 -7.63 9.67 11.90
N SER A 69 -6.47 9.32 11.34
CA SER A 69 -5.52 10.26 10.71
C SER A 69 -6.14 11.11 9.58
N GLY A 70 -7.19 10.57 8.94
CA GLY A 70 -7.90 11.22 7.86
C GLY A 70 -8.98 12.22 8.29
N ASP A 71 -9.40 12.23 9.57
CA ASP A 71 -10.56 13.03 10.00
C ASP A 71 -10.34 14.53 9.80
N ASP A 72 -9.16 15.05 10.15
CA ASP A 72 -8.81 16.46 9.95
C ASP A 72 -8.69 16.83 8.46
N ALA A 73 -8.18 15.91 7.64
CA ALA A 73 -8.13 16.11 6.19
C ALA A 73 -9.54 16.12 5.59
N ARG A 74 -10.42 15.22 6.07
CA ARG A 74 -11.83 15.15 5.67
C ARG A 74 -12.58 16.42 6.05
N ASN A 75 -12.38 16.93 7.26
CA ASN A 75 -13.00 18.17 7.72
C ASN A 75 -12.55 19.37 6.86
N ARG A 76 -11.25 19.51 6.62
CA ARG A 76 -10.72 20.56 5.72
C ARG A 76 -11.26 20.44 4.29
N PHE A 77 -11.41 19.21 3.79
CA PHE A 77 -12.02 18.98 2.47
C PHE A 77 -13.46 19.48 2.43
N TYR A 78 -14.28 19.16 3.43
CA TYR A 78 -15.66 19.64 3.48
C TYR A 78 -15.76 21.16 3.64
N GLU A 79 -14.91 21.76 4.45
CA GLU A 79 -14.82 23.22 4.57
C GLU A 79 -14.50 23.86 3.21
N ALA A 80 -13.45 23.38 2.54
CA ALA A 80 -13.06 23.87 1.21
C ALA A 80 -14.18 23.67 0.18
N LEU A 81 -14.76 22.47 0.12
CA LEU A 81 -15.84 22.16 -0.81
C LEU A 81 -17.08 23.02 -0.56
N SER A 82 -17.42 23.29 0.69
CA SER A 82 -18.56 24.14 1.05
C SER A 82 -18.36 25.61 0.68
N ALA A 83 -17.11 26.07 0.60
CA ALA A 83 -16.76 27.41 0.18
C ALA A 83 -16.85 27.60 -1.35
N GLU A 84 -16.92 26.51 -2.12
CA GLU A 84 -16.96 26.56 -3.58
C GLU A 84 -18.35 27.01 -4.11
N PRO A 85 -18.42 28.09 -4.92
CA PRO A 85 -19.70 28.60 -5.42
C PRO A 85 -20.50 27.60 -6.27
N TRP A 86 -19.80 26.75 -7.05
CA TRP A 86 -20.46 25.73 -7.87
C TRP A 86 -21.13 24.65 -7.00
N PHE A 87 -20.51 24.31 -5.87
CA PHE A 87 -21.04 23.31 -4.95
C PHE A 87 -22.27 23.86 -4.22
N ALA A 88 -22.21 25.12 -3.75
CA ALA A 88 -23.37 25.79 -3.16
C ALA A 88 -24.58 25.81 -4.12
N ALA A 89 -24.38 26.23 -5.37
CA ALA A 89 -25.44 26.22 -6.39
C ALA A 89 -25.98 24.80 -6.66
N TYR A 90 -25.12 23.78 -6.67
CA TYR A 90 -25.53 22.41 -6.84
C TYR A 90 -26.32 21.88 -5.63
N VAL A 91 -25.92 22.22 -4.40
CA VAL A 91 -26.66 21.91 -3.17
C VAL A 91 -28.04 22.56 -3.20
N GLU A 92 -28.16 23.82 -3.61
CA GLU A 92 -29.45 24.50 -3.76
C GLU A 92 -30.37 23.77 -4.75
N TYR A 93 -29.84 23.39 -5.92
CA TYR A 93 -30.57 22.59 -6.90
C TYR A 93 -31.01 21.24 -6.33
N ARG A 94 -30.13 20.53 -5.62
CA ARG A 94 -30.44 19.26 -4.97
C ARG A 94 -31.50 19.44 -3.88
N ALA A 95 -31.39 20.48 -3.07
CA ALA A 95 -32.38 20.83 -2.03
C ALA A 95 -33.76 21.11 -2.64
N ALA A 96 -33.83 21.83 -3.77
CA ALA A 96 -35.08 22.06 -4.49
C ALA A 96 -35.74 20.73 -4.94
N ARG A 97 -34.96 19.72 -5.34
CA ARG A 97 -35.47 18.39 -5.65
C ARG A 97 -36.07 17.70 -4.41
N TYR A 98 -35.40 17.75 -3.26
CA TYR A 98 -35.94 17.18 -2.02
C TYR A 98 -37.23 17.88 -1.59
N LYS A 99 -37.26 19.22 -1.63
CA LYS A 99 -38.48 20.00 -1.37
C LYS A 99 -39.64 19.59 -2.28
N ARG A 100 -39.39 19.45 -3.59
CA ARG A 100 -40.37 18.95 -4.55
C ARG A 100 -40.87 17.54 -4.18
N GLY A 101 -39.95 16.67 -3.78
CA GLY A 101 -40.26 15.32 -3.29
C GLY A 101 -41.25 15.32 -2.14
N HIS A 102 -40.95 16.10 -1.08
CA HIS A 102 -41.85 16.24 0.07
C HIS A 102 -43.24 16.74 -0.33
N VAL A 103 -43.33 17.74 -1.21
CA VAL A 103 -44.61 18.25 -1.70
C VAL A 103 -45.38 17.17 -2.46
N MET A 104 -44.73 16.40 -3.34
CA MET A 104 -45.37 15.31 -4.08
C MET A 104 -45.87 14.21 -3.14
N THR A 105 -45.07 13.82 -2.15
CA THR A 105 -45.46 12.82 -1.15
C THR A 105 -46.67 13.28 -0.33
N GLU A 106 -46.68 14.52 0.15
CA GLU A 106 -47.82 15.06 0.90
C GLU A 106 -49.07 15.21 0.00
N ALA A 107 -48.91 15.57 -1.27
CA ALA A 107 -50.02 15.65 -2.21
C ALA A 107 -50.63 14.26 -2.50
N GLN A 108 -49.80 13.23 -2.71
CA GLN A 108 -50.25 11.84 -2.83
C GLN A 108 -50.99 11.40 -1.56
N ARG A 109 -50.46 11.75 -0.38
CA ARG A 109 -51.09 11.44 0.91
C ARG A 109 -52.46 12.10 1.04
N ALA A 110 -52.57 13.38 0.69
CA ALA A 110 -53.83 14.12 0.73
C ALA A 110 -54.89 13.47 -0.17
N GLN A 111 -54.55 13.14 -1.42
CA GLN A 111 -55.47 12.44 -2.35
C GLN A 111 -55.98 11.12 -1.77
N ARG A 112 -55.08 10.30 -1.19
CA ARG A 112 -55.46 9.04 -0.53
C ARG A 112 -56.41 9.28 0.64
N THR A 113 -56.15 10.29 1.47
CA THR A 113 -56.97 10.58 2.66
C THR A 113 -58.40 10.97 2.31
N ILE A 114 -58.61 11.72 1.22
CA ILE A 114 -59.95 12.13 0.78
C ILE A 114 -60.64 11.13 -0.17
N GLY A 115 -59.99 10.00 -0.46
CA GLY A 115 -60.53 8.94 -1.31
C GLY A 115 -60.46 9.22 -2.82
N GLU A 116 -59.63 10.17 -3.25
CA GLU A 116 -59.37 10.44 -4.67
C GLU A 116 -58.35 9.44 -5.25
N VAL A 117 -58.46 9.18 -6.56
CA VAL A 117 -57.44 8.41 -7.30
C VAL A 117 -56.13 9.19 -7.30
N VAL A 118 -55.04 8.55 -6.89
CA VAL A 118 -53.72 9.18 -6.85
C VAL A 118 -53.21 9.41 -8.26
N THR A 119 -53.05 10.67 -8.63
CA THR A 119 -52.56 11.10 -9.96
C THR A 119 -51.21 11.80 -9.89
N VAL A 120 -50.73 12.12 -8.69
CA VAL A 120 -49.42 12.75 -8.48
C VAL A 120 -48.28 11.76 -8.78
N PRO A 121 -47.35 12.10 -9.69
CA PRO A 121 -46.29 11.19 -10.13
C PRO A 121 -45.24 10.94 -9.04
N ASP A 122 -44.59 9.78 -9.10
CA ASP A 122 -43.48 9.45 -8.21
C ASP A 122 -42.23 10.28 -8.52
N GLN A 123 -41.51 10.62 -7.45
CA GLN A 123 -40.24 11.31 -7.59
C GLN A 123 -39.20 10.40 -8.24
N ARG A 124 -38.64 10.85 -9.37
CA ARG A 124 -37.49 10.21 -10.02
C ARG A 124 -36.19 10.95 -9.72
N PHE A 125 -35.15 10.20 -9.40
CA PHE A 125 -33.80 10.72 -9.22
C PHE A 125 -32.93 10.32 -10.43
N TYR A 126 -32.43 11.31 -11.16
CA TYR A 126 -31.42 11.10 -12.20
C TYR A 126 -30.02 11.27 -11.57
N GLY A 127 -29.13 10.31 -11.84
CA GLY A 127 -27.75 10.27 -11.37
C GLY A 127 -26.88 11.40 -11.94
N ALA A 128 -25.74 11.65 -11.30
CA ALA A 128 -24.84 12.74 -11.66
C ALA A 128 -23.47 12.18 -12.09
N GLN A 129 -23.33 11.93 -13.40
CA GLN A 129 -22.12 11.32 -14.02
C GLN A 129 -20.81 12.04 -13.66
N ILE A 130 -20.83 13.36 -13.46
CA ILE A 130 -19.65 14.13 -13.07
C ILE A 130 -19.13 13.75 -11.67
N LEU A 131 -20.00 13.28 -10.76
CA LEU A 131 -19.57 12.82 -9.45
C LEU A 131 -18.87 11.47 -9.55
N ASP A 132 -19.29 10.62 -10.48
CA ASP A 132 -18.67 9.31 -10.70
C ASP A 132 -17.22 9.46 -11.22
N GLU A 133 -16.94 10.44 -12.09
CA GLU A 133 -15.59 10.75 -12.58
C GLU A 133 -14.67 11.31 -11.49
N ILE A 134 -15.20 12.17 -10.61
CA ILE A 134 -14.46 12.70 -9.47
C ILE A 134 -14.11 11.57 -8.49
N VAL A 135 -15.03 10.65 -8.24
CA VAL A 135 -14.79 9.47 -7.39
C VAL A 135 -13.71 8.58 -7.99
N ASP A 136 -13.76 8.27 -9.29
CA ASP A 136 -12.72 7.46 -9.94
C ASP A 136 -11.32 8.08 -9.83
N ARG A 137 -11.21 9.41 -10.01
CA ARG A 137 -9.92 10.11 -9.86
C ARG A 137 -9.43 10.12 -8.41
N LEU A 138 -10.34 10.30 -7.45
CA LEU A 138 -10.05 10.26 -6.02
C LEU A 138 -9.53 8.87 -5.60
N GLU A 139 -10.20 7.80 -5.99
CA GLU A 139 -9.79 6.43 -5.65
C GLU A 139 -8.37 6.10 -6.16
N LYS A 140 -8.03 6.54 -7.38
CA LYS A 140 -6.69 6.34 -7.94
C LYS A 140 -5.59 7.05 -7.15
N GLU A 141 -5.83 8.29 -6.75
CA GLU A 141 -4.84 9.05 -5.97
C GLU A 141 -4.75 8.55 -4.53
N SER A 142 -5.86 8.19 -3.90
CA SER A 142 -5.90 7.56 -2.58
C SER A 142 -5.15 6.22 -2.57
N SER A 143 -5.37 5.38 -3.59
CA SER A 143 -4.66 4.12 -3.76
C SER A 143 -3.14 4.33 -3.89
N ARG A 144 -2.71 5.36 -4.63
CA ARG A 144 -1.29 5.72 -4.76
C ARG A 144 -0.69 6.10 -3.40
N ILE A 145 -1.36 6.93 -2.61
CA ILE A 145 -0.89 7.32 -1.28
C ILE A 145 -0.80 6.11 -0.35
N GLY A 146 -1.81 5.22 -0.36
CA GLY A 146 -1.77 3.98 0.41
C GLY A 146 -0.61 3.05 0.01
N ALA A 147 -0.31 2.96 -1.29
CA ALA A 147 0.84 2.19 -1.79
C ALA A 147 2.19 2.81 -1.37
N ASP A 148 2.28 4.14 -1.26
CA ASP A 148 3.47 4.82 -0.75
C ASP A 148 3.70 4.47 0.74
N PHE A 149 2.65 4.45 1.54
CA PHE A 149 2.72 4.06 2.96
C PHE A 149 3.10 2.59 3.16
N ASP A 150 2.53 1.67 2.38
CA ASP A 150 2.88 0.24 2.43
C ASP A 150 4.38 0.03 2.16
N ARG A 151 4.92 0.70 1.14
CA ARG A 151 6.35 0.68 0.83
C ARG A 151 7.18 1.19 2.00
N GLU A 152 6.79 2.29 2.62
CA GLU A 152 7.50 2.83 3.79
C GLU A 152 7.49 1.86 4.98
N LEU A 153 6.38 1.16 5.21
CA LEU A 153 6.27 0.16 6.27
C LEU A 153 7.20 -1.04 6.02
N VAL A 154 7.24 -1.53 4.77
CA VAL A 154 8.17 -2.59 4.37
C VAL A 154 9.62 -2.13 4.50
N GLU A 155 9.95 -0.92 4.05
CA GLU A 155 11.30 -0.37 4.16
C GLU A 155 11.75 -0.21 5.62
N ARG A 156 10.85 0.21 6.52
CA ARG A 156 11.16 0.29 7.96
C ARG A 156 11.50 -1.08 8.52
N ARG A 157 10.73 -2.11 8.19
CA ARG A 157 11.02 -3.50 8.58
C ARG A 157 12.37 -3.96 8.02
N GLU A 158 12.60 -3.78 6.73
CA GLU A 158 13.84 -4.21 6.07
C GLU A 158 15.07 -3.49 6.64
N LYS A 159 14.99 -2.19 6.91
CA LYS A 159 16.06 -1.43 7.56
C LYS A 159 16.37 -1.97 8.96
N TYR A 160 15.36 -2.34 9.74
CA TYR A 160 15.54 -2.94 11.06
C TYR A 160 16.20 -4.33 10.98
N VAL A 161 15.73 -5.19 10.07
CA VAL A 161 16.26 -6.55 9.89
C VAL A 161 17.69 -6.54 9.32
N ALA A 162 17.99 -5.59 8.43
CA ALA A 162 19.30 -5.45 7.79
C ALA A 162 20.32 -4.64 8.62
N ALA A 163 19.90 -4.02 9.73
CA ALA A 163 20.81 -3.27 10.60
C ALA A 163 21.97 -4.15 11.08
N ARG A 164 23.19 -3.64 10.95
CA ARG A 164 24.40 -4.21 11.54
C ARG A 164 24.62 -3.53 12.89
N ASP A 165 24.85 -4.33 13.92
CA ASP A 165 25.34 -3.84 15.22
C ASP A 165 26.71 -3.15 15.09
#